data_AF-Q9X379-F1
#
_entry.id   AF-Q9X379-F1
#
_cell.length_a   1.000
_cell.length_b   1.000
_cell.length_c   1.000
_cell.angle_alpha   90.00
_cell.angle_beta   90.00
_cell.angle_gamma   90.00
#
_symmetry.space_group_name_H-M   'P 1'
#
loop_
_entity.id
_entity.type
_entity.pdbx_description
1 polymer ?
#
loop_
_entity_poly.entity_id
_entity_poly.type
_entity_poly.pdbx_seq_one_letter_code
_entity_poly.pdbx_strand_id
1 'polypeptide(L)'
;MMGALKNHRDERVSVSVEELVPQYHFLRAIEATISFEFIEEKLRPYYCENNGRPSIHPIVLFKMMFIGYFYGIRSERQLEKEIKTNIAYRWFLGFSLSDTIPDHSTISWNRRTHFIHTNIFEEIFDEIVRQATEHRMVGGRALMTDSTHIKANANKNKFVHKYKKEKAKFYIDELEAAVIEDREVHRKKN
;
A
#
# COMPACT_ATOMS: atom_id res chain seq x y z
N MET A 1 29.41 29.14 20.32
CA MET A 1 30.42 28.12 19.94
C MET A 1 29.71 26.97 19.24
N MET A 2 30.31 26.41 18.19
CA MET A 2 29.75 25.28 17.45
C MET A 2 30.01 23.98 18.23
N GLY A 3 28.99 23.14 18.40
CA GLY A 3 29.11 21.88 19.16
C GLY A 3 29.96 20.83 18.43
N ALA A 4 30.57 19.92 19.18
CA ALA A 4 31.34 18.82 18.61
C ALA A 4 30.43 17.78 17.92
N LEU A 5 30.83 17.31 16.74
CA LEU A 5 30.13 16.27 16.01
C LEU A 5 30.39 14.91 16.66
N LYS A 6 29.35 14.32 17.26
CA LYS A 6 29.38 12.94 17.75
C LYS A 6 28.94 11.99 16.64
N ASN A 7 29.64 10.87 16.47
CA ASN A 7 29.33 9.85 15.47
C ASN A 7 29.07 8.50 16.15
N HIS A 8 27.82 8.03 16.09
CA HIS A 8 27.33 6.83 16.78
C HIS A 8 26.92 5.72 15.78
N ARG A 9 27.38 5.78 14.52
CA ARG A 9 26.89 4.88 13.45
C ARG A 9 27.10 3.39 13.72
N ASP A 10 28.16 3.03 14.44
CA ASP A 10 28.51 1.63 14.76
C ASP A 10 28.02 1.21 16.16
N GLU A 11 27.33 2.11 16.89
CA GLU A 11 26.82 1.82 18.21
C GLU A 11 25.65 0.84 18.15
N ARG A 12 25.72 -0.20 18.98
CA ARG A 12 24.62 -1.16 19.14
C ARG A 12 23.76 -0.74 20.32
N VAL A 13 22.51 -0.40 20.03
CA VAL A 13 21.52 -0.02 21.04
C VAL A 13 20.34 -0.99 21.02
N SER A 14 19.78 -1.28 22.19
CA SER A 14 18.50 -1.97 22.31
C SER A 14 17.41 -0.92 22.41
N VAL A 15 16.44 -0.96 21.49
CA VAL A 15 15.36 0.02 21.37
C VAL A 15 14.06 -0.70 20.99
N SER A 16 12.93 -0.16 21.45
CA SER A 16 11.61 -0.63 21.04
C SER A 16 11.12 0.14 19.80
N VAL A 17 10.59 -0.56 18.80
CA VAL A 17 9.99 0.09 17.61
C VAL A 17 8.84 1.02 18.02
N GLU A 18 8.10 0.66 19.06
CA GLU A 18 7.04 1.48 19.65
C GLU A 18 7.54 2.86 20.10
N GLU A 19 8.70 2.91 20.76
CA GLU A 19 9.25 4.16 21.31
C GLU A 19 9.83 5.08 20.23
N LEU A 20 10.25 4.51 19.10
CA LEU A 20 10.87 5.25 18.00
C LEU A 20 9.85 6.00 17.14
N VAL A 21 8.57 5.62 17.20
CA VAL A 21 7.51 6.27 16.42
C VAL A 21 6.78 7.30 17.28
N PRO A 22 6.81 8.60 16.91
CA PRO A 22 6.16 9.66 17.67
C PRO A 22 4.67 9.36 17.94
N GLN A 23 4.19 9.69 19.14
CA GLN A 23 2.80 9.40 19.55
C GLN A 23 1.74 10.05 18.65
N TYR A 24 2.05 11.23 18.10
CA TYR A 24 1.16 11.98 17.19
C TYR A 24 1.41 11.66 15.70
N HIS A 25 2.08 10.53 15.39
CA HIS A 25 2.34 10.14 14.01
C HIS A 25 1.05 9.72 13.29
N PHE A 26 0.90 10.13 12.03
CA PHE A 26 -0.30 9.86 11.21
C PHE A 26 -0.70 8.37 11.19
N LEU A 27 0.26 7.46 10.98
CA LEU A 27 -0.02 6.03 10.97
C LEU A 27 -0.55 5.48 12.30
N ARG A 28 -0.24 6.11 13.44
CA ARG A 28 -0.85 5.74 14.74
C ARG A 28 -2.32 6.12 14.78
N ALA A 29 -2.66 7.30 14.25
CA ALA A 29 -4.06 7.71 14.14
C ALA A 29 -4.85 6.75 13.24
N ILE A 30 -4.27 6.31 12.13
CA ILE A 30 -4.89 5.29 11.26
C ILE A 30 -5.05 3.97 11.99
N GLU A 31 -4.00 3.44 12.61
CA GLU A 31 -4.06 2.15 13.34
C GLU A 31 -5.09 2.18 14.48
N ALA A 32 -5.24 3.32 15.17
CA ALA A 32 -6.21 3.46 16.25
C ALA A 32 -7.66 3.64 15.75
N THR A 33 -7.86 4.02 14.50
CA THR A 33 -9.18 4.40 13.97
C THR A 33 -9.74 3.38 12.99
N ILE A 34 -8.89 2.70 12.22
CA ILE A 34 -9.30 1.75 11.20
C ILE A 34 -8.94 0.34 11.67
N SER A 35 -9.96 -0.51 11.85
CA SER A 35 -9.75 -1.94 12.04
C SER A 35 -9.44 -2.61 10.72
N PHE A 36 -8.38 -3.41 10.69
CA PHE A 36 -7.96 -4.21 9.53
C PHE A 36 -8.34 -5.69 9.65
N GLU A 37 -8.94 -6.12 10.76
CA GLU A 37 -9.26 -7.54 11.01
C GLU A 37 -10.26 -8.10 9.97
N PHE A 38 -11.19 -7.26 9.51
CA PHE A 38 -12.18 -7.64 8.48
C PHE A 38 -11.52 -8.09 7.16
N ILE A 39 -10.27 -7.66 6.88
CA ILE A 39 -9.52 -8.04 5.68
C ILE A 39 -9.23 -9.54 5.72
N GLU A 40 -8.88 -10.09 6.88
CA GLU A 40 -8.61 -11.51 7.02
C GLU A 40 -9.87 -12.33 6.79
N GLU A 41 -11.00 -11.93 7.37
CA GLU A 41 -12.29 -12.61 7.17
C GLU A 41 -12.70 -12.64 5.69
N LYS A 42 -12.58 -11.50 5.01
CA LYS A 42 -12.88 -11.38 3.57
C LYS A 42 -11.95 -12.21 2.71
N LEU A 43 -10.69 -12.36 3.12
CA LEU A 43 -9.67 -13.03 2.32
C LEU A 43 -9.57 -14.53 2.59
N ARG A 44 -10.08 -15.01 3.72
CA ARG A 44 -10.06 -16.43 4.08
C ARG A 44 -10.46 -17.39 2.94
N PRO A 45 -11.50 -17.12 2.11
CA PRO A 45 -11.86 -18.01 1.01
C PRO A 45 -10.79 -18.14 -0.10
N TYR A 46 -9.86 -17.19 -0.19
CA TYR A 46 -8.79 -17.16 -1.21
C TYR A 46 -7.48 -17.79 -0.73
N TYR A 47 -7.40 -18.20 0.53
CA TYR A 47 -6.22 -18.81 1.12
C TYR A 47 -6.52 -20.24 1.59
N CYS A 48 -5.54 -21.13 1.41
CA CYS A 48 -5.61 -22.49 1.95
C CYS A 48 -4.97 -22.51 3.34
N GLU A 49 -5.66 -23.08 4.32
CA GLU A 49 -5.17 -23.13 5.71
C GLU A 49 -3.98 -24.08 5.88
N ASN A 50 -3.98 -25.22 5.16
CA ASN A 50 -3.12 -26.36 5.49
C ASN A 50 -2.26 -26.86 4.33
N ASN A 51 -2.16 -26.13 3.22
CA ASN A 51 -1.42 -26.60 2.04
C ASN A 51 -0.65 -25.48 1.33
N GLY A 52 0.54 -25.83 0.82
CA GLY A 52 1.41 -24.94 0.05
C GLY A 52 2.43 -24.16 0.89
N ARG A 53 3.13 -23.23 0.21
CA ARG A 53 4.10 -22.35 0.86
C ARG A 53 3.36 -21.30 1.71
N PRO A 54 3.78 -21.05 2.96
CA PRO A 54 3.21 -19.96 3.76
C PRO A 54 3.28 -18.64 3.00
N SER A 55 2.11 -18.05 2.79
CA SER A 55 1.98 -16.74 2.17
C SER A 55 2.18 -15.64 3.20
N ILE A 56 2.43 -14.43 2.72
CA ILE A 56 2.52 -13.25 3.57
C ILE A 56 1.13 -12.94 4.10
N HIS A 57 1.04 -12.54 5.37
CA HIS A 57 -0.24 -12.26 6.00
C HIS A 57 -1.01 -11.21 5.18
N PRO A 58 -2.28 -11.46 4.81
CA PRO A 58 -3.02 -10.58 3.92
C PRO A 58 -3.14 -9.15 4.46
N ILE A 59 -3.38 -8.99 5.78
CA ILE A 59 -3.43 -7.66 6.41
C ILE A 59 -2.14 -6.87 6.15
N VAL A 60 -0.96 -7.51 6.28
CA VAL A 60 0.34 -6.85 6.05
C VAL A 60 0.42 -6.38 4.60
N LEU A 61 0.04 -7.22 3.65
CA LEU A 61 0.06 -6.85 2.23
C LEU A 61 -0.81 -5.61 1.96
N PHE A 62 -2.04 -5.58 2.47
CA PHE A 62 -2.93 -4.45 2.27
C PHE A 62 -2.42 -3.19 2.99
N LYS A 63 -1.90 -3.31 4.21
CA LYS A 63 -1.24 -2.21 4.91
C LYS A 63 -0.05 -1.64 4.13
N MET A 64 0.77 -2.48 3.48
CA MET A 64 1.84 -2.00 2.60
C MET A 64 1.27 -1.16 1.45
N MET A 65 0.19 -1.63 0.81
CA MET A 65 -0.47 -0.88 -0.26
C MET A 65 -1.05 0.46 0.23
N PHE A 66 -1.60 0.50 1.45
CA PHE A 66 -2.08 1.73 2.06
C PHE A 66 -0.96 2.72 2.37
N ILE A 67 0.20 2.27 2.85
CA ILE A 67 1.38 3.14 2.99
C ILE A 67 1.70 3.78 1.64
N GLY A 68 1.74 2.98 0.56
CA GLY A 68 1.99 3.51 -0.77
C GLY A 68 0.95 4.54 -1.22
N TYR A 69 -0.32 4.32 -0.90
CA TYR A 69 -1.38 5.28 -1.20
C TYR A 69 -1.28 6.57 -0.37
N PHE A 70 -1.13 6.46 0.96
CA PHE A 70 -1.09 7.59 1.88
C PHE A 70 0.09 8.53 1.63
N TYR A 71 1.25 7.96 1.30
CA TYR A 71 2.49 8.71 1.07
C TYR A 71 2.78 8.92 -0.43
N GLY A 72 1.89 8.51 -1.32
CA GLY A 72 2.02 8.72 -2.76
C GLY A 72 3.17 7.93 -3.42
N ILE A 73 3.55 6.79 -2.86
CA ILE A 73 4.61 5.93 -3.39
C ILE A 73 4.04 5.09 -4.54
N ARG A 74 4.35 5.48 -5.77
CA ARG A 74 3.79 4.86 -7.00
C ARG A 74 4.57 3.64 -7.52
N SER A 75 5.51 3.11 -6.75
CA SER A 75 6.33 1.94 -7.14
C SER A 75 6.45 0.95 -6.00
N GLU A 76 6.10 -0.32 -6.24
CA GLU A 76 6.22 -1.41 -5.25
C GLU A 76 7.68 -1.61 -4.81
N ARG A 77 8.64 -1.36 -5.71
CA ARG A 77 10.08 -1.39 -5.37
C ARG A 77 10.50 -0.24 -4.48
N GLN A 78 9.97 0.94 -4.76
CA GLN A 78 10.21 2.10 -3.91
C GLN A 78 9.57 1.88 -2.53
N LEU A 79 8.35 1.35 -2.49
CA LEU A 79 7.65 0.99 -1.27
C LEU A 79 8.45 -0.02 -0.43
N GLU A 80 8.98 -1.07 -1.05
CA GLU A 80 9.88 -2.02 -0.39
C GLU A 80 11.11 -1.31 0.21
N LYS A 81 11.78 -0.44 -0.56
CA LYS A 81 12.95 0.32 -0.07
C LYS A 81 12.61 1.24 1.08
N GLU A 82 11.46 1.92 1.03
CA GLU A 82 11.04 2.80 2.11
C GLU A 82 10.64 2.04 3.36
N ILE A 83 9.96 0.90 3.24
CA ILE A 83 9.65 0.05 4.40
C ILE A 83 10.93 -0.50 5.05
N LYS A 84 11.99 -0.76 4.26
CA LYS A 84 13.28 -1.18 4.81
C LYS A 84 13.89 -0.14 5.75
N THR A 85 13.76 1.15 5.43
CA THR A 85 14.46 2.24 6.13
C THR A 85 13.58 3.05 7.07
N ASN A 86 12.26 3.09 6.86
CA ASN A 86 11.33 3.89 7.62
C ASN A 86 10.71 3.08 8.78
N ILE A 87 11.07 3.50 10.00
CA ILE A 87 10.64 2.83 11.24
C ILE A 87 9.13 2.96 11.46
N ALA A 88 8.52 4.09 11.07
CA ALA A 88 7.07 4.26 11.21
C ALA A 88 6.28 3.31 10.30
N TYR A 89 6.83 2.97 9.14
CA TYR A 89 6.21 2.01 8.23
C TYR A 89 6.31 0.60 8.79
N ARG A 90 7.48 0.22 9.32
CA ARG A 90 7.65 -1.06 10.02
C ARG A 90 6.72 -1.20 11.21
N TRP A 91 6.61 -0.15 12.02
CA TRP A 91 5.68 -0.08 13.14
C TRP A 91 4.24 -0.35 12.71
N PHE A 92 3.76 0.34 11.67
CA PHE A 92 2.39 0.18 11.17
C PHE A 92 2.12 -1.23 10.63
N LEU A 93 3.15 -1.88 10.07
CA LEU A 93 3.10 -3.25 9.58
C LEU A 93 3.29 -4.31 10.67
N GLY A 94 3.65 -3.92 11.89
CA GLY A 94 3.96 -4.84 12.99
C GLY A 94 5.32 -5.52 12.88
N PHE A 95 6.27 -4.96 12.11
CA PHE A 95 7.61 -5.52 11.96
C PHE A 95 8.61 -4.93 12.96
N SER A 96 9.47 -5.79 13.48
CA SER A 96 10.70 -5.43 14.18
C SER A 96 11.74 -4.85 13.21
N LEU A 97 12.79 -4.22 13.75
CA LEU A 97 13.95 -3.77 12.97
C LEU A 97 14.74 -4.94 12.36
N SER A 98 14.68 -6.12 13.01
CA SER A 98 15.37 -7.33 12.56
C SER A 98 14.58 -8.14 11.53
N ASP A 99 13.28 -7.88 11.38
CA ASP A 99 12.42 -8.69 10.51
C ASP A 99 12.74 -8.44 9.04
N THR A 100 12.67 -9.52 8.27
CA THR A 100 12.72 -9.45 6.81
C THR A 100 11.38 -8.96 6.29
N ILE A 101 11.44 -7.98 5.39
CA ILE A 101 10.22 -7.43 4.81
C ILE A 101 9.84 -8.17 3.52
N PRO A 102 8.55 -8.20 3.17
CA PRO A 102 8.08 -8.69 1.88
C PRO A 102 8.80 -8.03 0.69
N ASP A 103 9.21 -8.83 -0.30
CA ASP A 103 9.78 -8.32 -1.55
C ASP A 103 8.68 -7.75 -2.45
N HIS A 104 9.00 -6.70 -3.21
CA HIS A 104 8.10 -6.07 -4.18
C HIS A 104 7.44 -7.07 -5.15
N SER A 105 8.16 -8.14 -5.52
CA SER A 105 7.63 -9.16 -6.41
C SER A 105 6.42 -9.87 -5.81
N THR A 106 6.39 -10.07 -4.49
CA THR A 106 5.25 -10.69 -3.80
C THR A 106 4.01 -9.82 -3.87
N ILE A 107 4.19 -8.50 -3.71
CA ILE A 107 3.11 -7.52 -3.84
C ILE A 107 2.55 -7.55 -5.27
N SER A 108 3.46 -7.45 -6.25
CA SER A 108 3.11 -7.42 -7.67
C SER A 108 2.40 -8.69 -8.12
N TRP A 109 2.84 -9.84 -7.59
CA TRP A 109 2.31 -11.14 -7.98
C TRP A 109 0.93 -11.32 -7.40
N ASN A 110 0.74 -11.06 -6.09
CA ASN A 110 -0.56 -11.20 -5.45
C ASN A 110 -1.65 -10.34 -6.12
N ARG A 111 -1.29 -9.11 -6.51
CA ARG A 111 -2.17 -8.19 -7.25
C ARG A 111 -2.54 -8.71 -8.64
N ARG A 112 -1.61 -9.35 -9.34
CA ARG A 112 -1.79 -9.81 -10.74
C ARG A 112 -2.35 -11.22 -10.87
N THR A 113 -2.24 -12.06 -9.85
CA THR A 113 -2.65 -13.48 -9.95
C THR A 113 -3.78 -13.79 -9.00
N HIS A 114 -3.59 -13.58 -7.69
CA HIS A 114 -4.55 -14.03 -6.67
C HIS A 114 -5.92 -13.35 -6.76
N PHE A 115 -5.94 -12.07 -7.08
CA PHE A 115 -7.16 -11.26 -6.96
C PHE A 115 -7.67 -10.67 -8.28
N ILE A 116 -7.07 -11.01 -9.41
CA ILE A 116 -7.36 -10.39 -10.72
C ILE A 116 -8.82 -10.53 -11.18
N HIS A 117 -9.49 -11.60 -10.78
CA HIS A 117 -10.90 -11.87 -11.13
C HIS A 117 -11.87 -11.58 -9.99
N THR A 118 -11.41 -10.83 -8.99
CA THR A 118 -12.19 -10.52 -7.78
C THR A 118 -12.38 -9.01 -7.64
N ASN A 119 -13.43 -8.62 -6.95
CA ASN A 119 -13.69 -7.24 -6.53
C ASN A 119 -13.12 -6.95 -5.12
N ILE A 120 -12.24 -7.82 -4.60
CA ILE A 120 -11.82 -7.80 -3.19
C ILE A 120 -11.12 -6.50 -2.79
N PHE A 121 -10.32 -5.93 -3.69
CA PHE A 121 -9.67 -4.63 -3.47
C PHE A 121 -10.69 -3.50 -3.33
N GLU A 122 -11.76 -3.54 -4.13
CA GLU A 122 -12.83 -2.54 -4.07
C GLU A 122 -13.61 -2.69 -2.78
N GLU A 123 -13.96 -3.92 -2.37
CA GLU A 123 -14.67 -4.17 -1.12
C GLU A 123 -13.87 -3.74 0.10
N ILE A 124 -12.56 -4.02 0.11
CA ILE A 124 -11.69 -3.63 1.22
C ILE A 124 -11.56 -2.10 1.28
N PHE A 125 -11.43 -1.45 0.13
CA PHE A 125 -11.38 0.00 0.05
C PHE A 125 -12.68 0.64 0.54
N ASP A 126 -13.83 0.16 0.05
CA ASP A 126 -15.14 0.67 0.42
C ASP A 126 -15.39 0.52 1.94
N GLU A 127 -14.95 -0.59 2.54
CA GLU A 127 -15.06 -0.83 3.98
C GLU A 127 -14.18 0.12 4.80
N ILE A 128 -12.96 0.41 4.34
CA ILE A 128 -12.09 1.40 5.00
C ILE A 128 -12.66 2.80 4.90
N VAL A 129 -13.21 3.17 3.74
CA VAL A 129 -13.90 4.46 3.57
C VAL A 129 -15.14 4.53 4.48
N ARG A 130 -15.88 3.43 4.64
CA ARG A 130 -17.00 3.33 5.57
C ARG A 130 -16.56 3.62 7.00
N GLN A 131 -15.53 2.92 7.50
CA GLN A 131 -14.96 3.15 8.84
C GLN A 131 -14.47 4.60 9.00
N ALA A 132 -13.71 5.12 8.03
CA ALA A 132 -13.22 6.50 8.07
C ALA A 132 -14.37 7.54 8.10
N THR A 133 -15.49 7.24 7.45
CA THR A 133 -16.70 8.08 7.49
C THR A 133 -17.36 8.04 8.86
N GLU A 134 -17.47 6.87 9.48
CA GLU A 134 -18.02 6.70 10.84
C GLU A 134 -17.21 7.48 11.88
N HIS A 135 -15.89 7.47 11.74
CA HIS A 135 -14.97 8.25 12.57
C HIS A 135 -14.88 9.73 12.18
N ARG A 136 -15.76 10.23 11.28
CA ARG A 136 -15.83 11.62 10.82
C ARG A 136 -14.52 12.13 10.20
N MET A 137 -13.66 11.24 9.71
CA MET A 137 -12.43 11.60 9.01
C MET A 137 -12.73 12.06 7.58
N VAL A 138 -13.80 11.54 6.98
CA VAL A 138 -14.27 11.92 5.65
C VAL A 138 -15.47 12.85 5.78
N GLY A 139 -15.24 14.16 5.66
CA GLY A 139 -16.30 15.17 5.81
C GLY A 139 -17.23 15.33 4.61
N GLY A 140 -16.98 14.65 3.48
CA GLY A 140 -17.78 14.74 2.25
C GLY A 140 -17.86 16.13 1.59
N ARG A 141 -17.12 17.13 2.10
CA ARG A 141 -17.23 18.55 1.70
C ARG A 141 -16.34 18.96 0.53
N ALA A 142 -15.33 18.17 0.18
CA ALA A 142 -14.44 18.46 -0.93
C ALA A 142 -14.11 17.17 -1.70
N LEU A 143 -14.66 17.04 -2.90
CA LEU A 143 -14.22 16.08 -3.89
C LEU A 143 -13.03 16.71 -4.62
N MET A 144 -11.80 16.31 -4.26
CA MET A 144 -10.60 16.75 -4.96
C MET A 144 -10.23 15.69 -5.98
N THR A 145 -10.63 15.91 -7.24
CA THR A 145 -10.29 15.03 -8.36
C THR A 145 -9.12 15.66 -9.13
N ASP A 146 -7.92 15.13 -8.94
CA ASP A 146 -6.78 15.54 -9.78
C ASP A 146 -6.91 14.86 -11.16
N SER A 147 -7.17 15.66 -12.18
CA SER A 147 -7.43 15.18 -13.54
C SER A 147 -6.17 15.30 -14.39
N THR A 148 -5.45 14.20 -14.59
CA THR A 148 -4.39 14.15 -15.60
C THR A 148 -5.02 14.09 -16.99
N HIS A 149 -4.77 15.12 -17.81
CA HIS A 149 -5.24 15.17 -19.20
C HIS A 149 -4.40 14.24 -20.07
N ILE A 150 -4.74 12.95 -20.10
CA ILE A 150 -4.14 11.99 -21.04
C ILE A 150 -4.85 12.12 -22.39
N LYS A 151 -4.10 12.48 -23.45
CA LYS A 151 -4.62 12.49 -24.83
C LYS A 151 -4.90 11.04 -25.26
N ALA A 152 -6.16 10.63 -25.22
CA ALA A 152 -6.57 9.32 -25.73
C ALA A 152 -6.49 9.28 -27.26
N ASN A 153 -5.82 8.26 -27.82
CA ASN A 153 -5.95 7.89 -29.23
C ASN A 153 -7.26 7.10 -29.44
N ALA A 154 -8.39 7.78 -29.20
CA ALA A 154 -9.72 7.20 -29.29
C ALA A 154 -10.47 7.81 -30.49
N ASN A 155 -11.07 6.94 -31.32
CA ASN A 155 -11.90 7.36 -32.44
C ASN A 155 -13.19 8.02 -31.89
N LYS A 156 -13.32 9.34 -32.12
CA LYS A 156 -14.41 10.19 -31.59
C LYS A 156 -15.82 9.78 -32.05
N ASN A 157 -15.92 8.88 -33.02
CA ASN A 157 -17.20 8.46 -33.62
C ASN A 157 -17.80 7.18 -33.02
N LYS A 158 -17.19 6.60 -31.97
CA LYS A 158 -17.78 5.50 -31.20
C LYS A 158 -17.68 5.79 -29.70
N PHE A 159 -18.79 6.17 -29.09
CA PHE A 159 -18.93 6.22 -27.65
C PHE A 159 -20.17 5.44 -27.24
N VAL A 160 -20.02 4.59 -26.22
CA VAL A 160 -21.13 3.95 -25.53
C VAL A 160 -21.19 4.60 -24.16
N HIS A 161 -22.29 5.29 -23.84
CA HIS A 161 -22.49 5.82 -22.50
C HIS A 161 -22.64 4.65 -21.52
N LYS A 162 -21.58 4.38 -20.76
CA LYS A 162 -21.62 3.52 -19.57
C LYS A 162 -21.43 4.41 -18.36
N TYR A 163 -22.45 4.49 -17.51
CA TYR A 163 -22.28 5.01 -16.16
C TYR A 163 -21.38 4.05 -15.39
N LYS A 164 -20.16 4.49 -15.11
CA LYS A 164 -19.23 3.81 -14.21
C LYS A 164 -19.07 4.71 -12.99
N LYS A 165 -19.32 4.18 -11.79
CA LYS A 165 -18.76 4.77 -10.56
C LYS A 165 -17.24 4.76 -10.76
N GLU A 166 -16.61 5.92 -10.84
CA GLU A 166 -15.15 6.00 -10.90
C GLU A 166 -14.58 5.43 -9.60
N LYS A 167 -13.90 4.31 -9.71
CA LYS A 167 -13.31 3.55 -8.61
C LYS A 167 -11.80 3.75 -8.60
N ALA A 168 -11.16 3.34 -7.50
CA ALA A 168 -9.73 3.35 -7.17
C ALA A 168 -8.78 2.61 -8.15
N LYS A 169 -9.11 2.61 -9.45
CA LYS A 169 -8.39 1.92 -10.52
C LYS A 169 -7.11 2.64 -10.91
N PHE A 170 -7.10 3.97 -10.83
CA PHE A 170 -5.96 4.81 -11.20
C PHE A 170 -4.67 4.43 -10.49
N TYR A 171 -4.70 4.17 -9.18
CA TYR A 171 -3.50 3.81 -8.42
C TYR A 171 -2.93 2.45 -8.85
N ILE A 172 -3.79 1.47 -9.12
CA ILE A 172 -3.37 0.14 -9.59
C ILE A 172 -2.75 0.26 -10.99
N ASP A 173 -3.37 1.04 -11.89
CA ASP A 173 -2.91 1.25 -13.26
C ASP A 173 -1.52 1.93 -13.28
N GLU A 174 -1.28 2.90 -12.40
CA GLU A 174 0.04 3.56 -12.26
C GLU A 174 1.13 2.60 -11.76
N LEU A 175 0.81 1.78 -10.75
CA LEU A 175 1.74 0.77 -10.26
C LEU A 175 2.07 -0.27 -11.35
N GLU A 176 1.11 -0.59 -12.24
CA GLU A 176 1.37 -1.47 -13.38
C GLU A 176 2.32 -0.82 -14.39
N ALA A 177 2.13 0.46 -14.70
CA ALA A 177 3.01 1.23 -15.58
C ALA A 177 4.45 1.25 -15.04
N ALA A 178 4.64 1.52 -13.75
CA ALA A 178 5.97 1.52 -13.12
C ALA A 178 6.69 0.15 -13.23
N VAL A 179 5.94 -0.95 -13.13
CA VAL A 179 6.52 -2.29 -13.31
C VAL A 179 6.85 -2.58 -14.77
N ILE A 180 6.08 -2.06 -15.73
CA ILE A 180 6.38 -2.19 -17.17
C ILE A 180 7.67 -1.43 -17.50
N GLU A 181 7.79 -0.18 -17.05
CA GLU A 181 8.98 0.65 -17.25
C GLU A 181 10.25 -0.03 -16.72
N ASP A 182 10.19 -0.57 -15.50
CA ASP A 182 11.32 -1.30 -14.92
C ASP A 182 11.70 -2.56 -15.72
N ARG A 183 10.72 -3.28 -16.29
CA ARG A 183 10.98 -4.44 -17.15
C ARG A 183 11.69 -4.04 -18.44
N GLU A 184 11.35 -2.89 -19.01
CA GLU A 184 12.01 -2.34 -20.20
C GLU A 184 13.46 -1.93 -19.90
N VAL A 185 13.69 -1.24 -18.76
CA VAL A 185 15.02 -0.83 -18.30
C VAL A 185 15.93 -2.04 -18.06
N HIS A 186 15.39 -3.13 -17.49
CA HIS A 186 16.19 -4.30 -17.12
C HIS A 186 16.25 -5.42 -18.18
N ARG A 187 15.72 -5.22 -19.41
CA ARG A 187 15.79 -6.16 -20.55
C ARG A 187 15.42 -7.62 -20.23
N LYS A 188 14.61 -7.90 -19.20
CA LYS A 188 14.15 -9.25 -18.88
C LYS A 188 12.87 -9.57 -19.66
N LYS A 189 13.04 -10.12 -20.87
CA LYS A 189 12.00 -10.93 -21.53
C LYS A 189 12.06 -12.34 -20.96
N ASN A 190 10.92 -12.85 -20.50
CA ASN A 190 10.45 -14.23 -20.69
C ASN A 190 8.97 -14.28 -20.31
#